data_AF-A0A163S259-F1
#
_entry.id   AF-A0A163S259-F1
#
_cell.length_a   1.000
_cell.length_b   1.000
_cell.length_c   1.000
_cell.angle_alpha   90.00
_cell.angle_beta   90.00
_cell.angle_gamma   90.00
#
_symmetry.space_group_name_H-M   'P 1'
#
loop_
_entity.id
_entity.type
_entity.pdbx_description
1 polymer ?
#
loop_
_entity_poly.entity_id
_entity_poly.type
_entity_poly.pdbx_seq_one_letter_code
_entity_poly.pdbx_strand_id
1 'polypeptide(L)'
;MSSFNYITKFHQVDIQDVISIIFSFNTENDIVLFSAIENNLEYESIEDKEFINKNKLYKSNQWIFPEEVPGNIPNIIWYKTKGREDIKRAIEIESLFRCIILPKGLDIVHFNYLIYIIEDYEGPVLCVYDKTNNFNDKVLPKIQPYLGDCRISKSI
;
A
#
# COMPACT_ATOMS: atom_id res chain seq x y z
N MET A 1 -19.42 0.36 6.97
CA MET A 1 -19.17 1.10 5.70
C MET A 1 -17.67 1.22 5.55
N SER A 2 -17.13 1.18 4.35
CA SER A 2 -15.72 1.53 4.09
C SER A 2 -15.63 3.02 3.76
N SER A 3 -14.42 3.59 3.79
CA SER A 3 -14.19 4.97 3.38
C SER A 3 -12.90 5.14 2.58
N PHE A 4 -12.85 6.21 1.78
CA PHE A 4 -11.64 6.64 1.09
C PHE A 4 -11.13 7.95 1.65
N ASN A 5 -9.81 8.01 1.85
CA ASN A 5 -9.09 9.21 2.23
C ASN A 5 -7.98 9.45 1.20
N TYR A 6 -7.86 10.68 0.75
CA TYR A 6 -6.88 11.10 -0.25
C TYR A 6 -5.97 12.13 0.38
N ILE A 7 -4.67 11.89 0.29
CA ILE A 7 -3.64 12.79 0.80
C ILE A 7 -2.92 13.39 -0.41
N THR A 8 -3.23 14.64 -0.74
CA THR A 8 -2.67 15.33 -1.89
C THR A 8 -1.39 16.09 -1.53
N LYS A 9 -0.64 16.50 -2.58
CA LYS A 9 0.73 17.05 -2.47
C LYS A 9 1.75 16.06 -1.91
N PHE A 10 1.51 14.76 -2.13
CA PHE A 10 2.31 13.70 -1.52
C PHE A 10 3.75 13.64 -2.07
N HIS A 11 4.04 14.29 -3.21
CA HIS A 11 5.42 14.49 -3.70
C HIS A 11 6.34 15.24 -2.72
N GLN A 12 5.78 15.92 -1.72
CA GLN A 12 6.54 16.68 -0.71
C GLN A 12 6.99 15.79 0.45
N VAL A 13 6.44 14.59 0.58
CA VAL A 13 6.75 13.65 1.65
C VAL A 13 8.01 12.87 1.27
N ASP A 14 9.03 12.92 2.11
CA ASP A 14 10.24 12.16 1.86
C ASP A 14 10.04 10.66 2.09
N ILE A 15 10.90 9.85 1.50
CA ILE A 15 10.76 8.38 1.56
C ILE A 15 10.78 7.84 3.00
N GLN A 16 11.53 8.43 3.94
CA GLN A 16 11.54 7.99 5.34
C GLN A 16 10.21 8.27 6.03
N ASP A 17 9.57 9.38 5.69
CA ASP A 17 8.24 9.72 6.12
C ASP A 17 7.19 8.80 5.49
N VAL A 18 7.28 8.47 4.19
CA VAL A 18 6.40 7.46 3.54
C VAL A 18 6.50 6.11 4.25
N ILE A 19 7.72 5.66 4.56
CA ILE A 19 7.94 4.42 5.31
C ILE A 19 7.28 4.50 6.69
N SER A 20 7.44 5.63 7.39
CA SER A 20 6.83 5.86 8.71
C SER A 20 5.31 5.88 8.65
N ILE A 21 4.74 6.45 7.59
CA ILE A 21 3.30 6.46 7.32
C ILE A 21 2.78 5.04 7.17
N ILE A 22 3.34 4.24 6.26
CA ILE A 22 2.89 2.85 6.04
C ILE A 22 3.02 2.03 7.32
N PHE A 23 4.14 2.16 8.02
CA PHE A 23 4.40 1.46 9.27
C PHE A 23 3.46 1.89 10.42
N SER A 24 2.80 3.04 10.32
CA SER A 24 1.85 3.50 11.35
C SER A 24 0.47 2.84 11.24
N PHE A 25 0.17 2.18 10.12
CA PHE A 25 -1.10 1.46 9.94
C PHE A 25 -1.11 0.10 10.62
N ASN A 26 0.03 -0.57 10.73
CA ASN A 26 0.08 -1.93 11.25
C ASN A 26 0.11 -1.97 12.78
N THR A 27 -0.51 -3.00 13.34
CA THR A 27 -0.33 -3.42 14.73
C THR A 27 0.60 -4.63 14.79
N GLU A 28 0.88 -5.13 16.00
CA GLU A 28 1.63 -6.38 16.20
C GLU A 28 0.92 -7.61 15.61
N ASN A 29 -0.39 -7.53 15.36
CA ASN A 29 -1.21 -8.61 14.82
C ASN A 29 -1.44 -8.50 13.31
N ASP A 30 -0.85 -7.52 12.66
CA ASP A 30 -0.97 -7.31 11.21
C ASP A 30 0.32 -7.71 10.48
N ILE A 31 0.19 -7.84 9.16
CA ILE A 31 1.29 -7.92 8.21
C ILE A 31 1.07 -6.90 7.10
N VAL A 32 2.16 -6.33 6.60
CA VAL A 32 2.15 -5.45 5.43
C VAL A 32 2.52 -6.29 4.21
N LEU A 33 1.64 -6.29 3.21
CA LEU A 33 1.87 -6.98 1.94
C LEU A 33 1.89 -5.96 0.82
N PHE A 34 2.98 -5.92 0.07
CA PHE A 34 3.06 -5.16 -1.18
C PHE A 34 2.67 -6.05 -2.35
N SER A 35 2.14 -5.44 -3.40
CA SER A 35 1.80 -6.14 -4.63
C SER A 35 2.85 -5.91 -5.71
N ALA A 36 3.10 -6.95 -6.51
CA ALA A 36 3.75 -6.85 -7.81
C ALA A 36 2.89 -7.55 -8.85
N ILE A 37 2.82 -7.02 -10.07
CA ILE A 37 2.19 -7.71 -11.19
C ILE A 37 3.19 -8.76 -11.71
N GLU A 38 2.79 -10.03 -11.73
CA GLU A 38 3.70 -11.13 -12.07
C GLU A 38 4.34 -10.97 -13.44
N ASN A 39 3.58 -10.52 -14.44
CA ASN A 39 4.10 -10.31 -15.78
C ASN A 39 5.17 -9.21 -15.81
N ASN A 40 5.04 -8.16 -14.98
CA ASN A 40 6.00 -7.06 -14.94
C ASN A 40 7.35 -7.50 -14.38
N LEU A 41 7.40 -8.62 -13.63
CA LEU A 41 8.66 -9.17 -13.13
C LEU A 41 9.64 -9.53 -14.24
N GLU A 42 9.22 -9.69 -15.49
CA GLU A 42 10.16 -9.92 -16.59
C GLU A 42 11.11 -8.72 -16.81
N TYR A 43 10.63 -7.50 -16.53
CA TYR A 43 11.36 -6.24 -16.73
C TYR A 43 12.18 -5.79 -15.51
N GLU A 44 11.93 -6.38 -14.35
CA GLU A 44 12.65 -6.05 -13.11
C GLU A 44 14.11 -6.53 -13.12
N SER A 45 14.93 -5.97 -12.23
CA SER A 45 16.28 -6.47 -12.02
C SER A 45 16.27 -7.87 -11.38
N ILE A 46 17.38 -8.61 -11.48
CA ILE A 46 17.51 -9.93 -10.83
C ILE A 46 17.33 -9.78 -9.31
N GLU A 47 17.92 -8.73 -8.73
CA GLU A 47 17.85 -8.47 -7.30
C GLU A 47 16.41 -8.21 -6.83
N ASP A 48 15.64 -7.42 -7.59
CA ASP A 48 14.24 -7.12 -7.27
C ASP A 48 13.37 -8.37 -7.38
N LYS A 49 13.57 -9.18 -8.42
CA LYS A 49 12.89 -10.48 -8.56
C LYS A 49 13.19 -11.41 -7.40
N GLU A 50 14.45 -11.49 -6.97
CA GLU A 50 14.86 -12.30 -5.83
C GLU A 50 14.22 -11.81 -4.53
N PHE A 51 14.21 -10.49 -4.30
CA PHE A 51 13.57 -9.90 -3.13
C PHE A 51 12.06 -10.21 -3.08
N ILE A 52 11.34 -10.01 -4.20
CA ILE A 52 9.91 -10.29 -4.30
C ILE A 52 9.63 -11.77 -4.09
N ASN A 53 10.36 -12.66 -4.79
CA ASN A 53 10.13 -14.10 -4.71
C ASN A 53 10.48 -14.67 -3.33
N LYS A 54 11.54 -14.20 -2.69
CA LYS A 54 11.94 -14.61 -1.33
C LYS A 54 10.91 -14.22 -0.29
N ASN A 55 10.24 -13.07 -0.47
CA ASN A 55 9.24 -12.55 0.46
C ASN A 55 7.80 -12.86 0.05
N LYS A 56 7.60 -13.55 -1.08
CA LYS A 56 6.29 -13.94 -1.60
C LYS A 56 5.52 -14.76 -0.58
N LEU A 57 4.30 -14.31 -0.29
CA LEU A 57 3.37 -15.02 0.57
C LEU A 57 2.22 -15.63 -0.24
N TYR A 58 1.71 -14.88 -1.22
CA TYR A 58 0.53 -15.27 -1.97
C TYR A 58 0.66 -14.87 -3.44
N LYS A 59 -0.05 -15.59 -4.31
CA LYS A 59 -0.29 -15.23 -5.71
C LYS A 59 -1.78 -15.31 -5.96
N SER A 60 -2.38 -14.20 -6.41
CA SER A 60 -3.82 -14.08 -6.61
C SER A 60 -4.14 -13.55 -7.99
N ASN A 61 -5.25 -14.01 -8.56
CA ASN A 61 -5.96 -13.32 -9.62
C ASN A 61 -7.26 -12.70 -9.10
N GLN A 62 -7.42 -12.56 -7.78
CA GLN A 62 -8.55 -11.86 -7.17
C GLN A 62 -8.34 -10.35 -7.23
N TRP A 63 -9.37 -9.64 -7.69
CA TRP A 63 -9.43 -8.19 -7.62
C TRP A 63 -9.93 -7.76 -6.25
N ILE A 64 -9.02 -7.30 -5.39
CA ILE A 64 -9.34 -6.81 -4.04
C ILE A 64 -9.38 -5.28 -3.97
N PHE A 65 -9.12 -4.61 -5.09
CA PHE A 65 -9.13 -3.17 -5.18
C PHE A 65 -10.56 -2.65 -5.33
N PRO A 66 -10.86 -1.46 -4.79
CA PRO A 66 -12.20 -0.91 -4.80
C PRO A 66 -12.62 -0.32 -6.16
N GLU A 67 -11.70 -0.18 -7.11
CA GLU A 67 -12.03 0.22 -8.49
C GLU A 67 -12.74 -0.90 -9.26
N GLU A 68 -13.29 -0.55 -10.44
CA GLU A 68 -13.90 -1.53 -11.33
C GLU A 68 -12.94 -2.67 -11.69
N VAL A 69 -13.48 -3.89 -11.71
CA VAL A 69 -12.71 -5.08 -12.06
C VAL A 69 -12.30 -4.97 -13.53
N PRO A 70 -11.01 -5.06 -13.86
CA PRO A 70 -10.57 -5.06 -15.25
C PRO A 70 -11.08 -6.33 -15.94
N GLY A 71 -11.31 -6.25 -17.25
CA GLY A 71 -11.76 -7.40 -18.05
C GLY A 71 -10.82 -8.62 -17.99
N ASN A 72 -9.54 -8.39 -17.66
CA ASN A 72 -8.58 -9.45 -17.32
C ASN A 72 -7.80 -9.03 -16.07
N ILE A 73 -7.90 -9.81 -14.99
CA ILE A 73 -7.16 -9.56 -13.75
C ILE A 73 -5.78 -10.22 -13.88
N PRO A 74 -4.68 -9.46 -13.87
CA PRO A 74 -3.35 -10.05 -13.90
C PRO A 74 -3.10 -10.86 -12.62
N ASN A 75 -2.18 -11.81 -12.69
CA ASN A 75 -1.68 -12.44 -11.47
C ASN A 75 -0.90 -11.42 -10.65
N ILE A 76 -1.35 -11.18 -9.42
CA ILE A 76 -0.73 -10.32 -8.45
C ILE A 76 0.04 -11.18 -7.46
N ILE A 77 1.32 -10.89 -7.30
CA ILE A 77 2.16 -11.45 -6.25
C ILE A 77 2.06 -10.53 -5.05
N TRP A 78 1.62 -11.08 -3.92
CA TRP A 78 1.63 -10.40 -2.64
C TRP A 78 2.82 -10.89 -1.83
N TYR A 79 3.74 -9.98 -1.52
CA TYR A 79 4.96 -10.28 -0.79
C TYR A 79 5.03 -9.48 0.51
N LYS A 80 5.50 -10.12 1.56
CA LYS A 80 5.50 -9.59 2.92
C LYS A 80 6.72 -8.70 3.16
N THR A 81 6.49 -7.52 3.73
CA THR A 81 7.56 -6.69 4.27
C THR A 81 7.62 -6.86 5.79
N LYS A 82 8.82 -7.10 6.35
CA LYS A 82 9.01 -7.43 7.78
C LYS A 82 9.43 -6.22 8.62
N GLY A 83 9.75 -5.10 7.98
CA GLY A 83 10.19 -3.89 8.66
C GLY A 83 10.42 -2.74 7.67
N ARG A 84 10.97 -1.65 8.20
CA ARG A 84 11.18 -0.40 7.46
C ARG A 84 12.05 -0.56 6.21
N GLU A 85 13.13 -1.36 6.28
CA GLU A 85 14.00 -1.61 5.13
C GLU A 85 13.30 -2.37 4.00
N ASP A 86 12.48 -3.37 4.33
CA ASP A 86 11.70 -4.09 3.32
C ASP A 86 10.63 -3.18 2.69
N ILE A 87 10.01 -2.29 3.48
CA ILE A 87 9.06 -1.29 2.98
C ILE A 87 9.78 -0.31 2.04
N LYS A 88 10.95 0.19 2.44
CA LYS A 88 11.78 1.05 1.61
C LYS A 88 12.08 0.38 0.27
N ARG A 89 12.56 -0.86 0.32
CA ARG A 89 12.91 -1.64 -0.87
C ARG A 89 11.70 -1.84 -1.78
N ALA A 90 10.53 -2.13 -1.22
CA ALA A 90 9.30 -2.28 -1.99
C ALA A 90 8.87 -0.98 -2.71
N ILE A 91 9.04 0.18 -2.06
CA ILE A 91 8.77 1.51 -2.67
C ILE A 91 9.79 1.85 -3.77
N GLU A 92 11.06 1.46 -3.60
CA GLU A 92 12.10 1.67 -4.62
C GLU A 92 11.87 0.83 -5.88
N ILE A 93 11.26 -0.36 -5.74
CA ILE A 93 10.88 -1.22 -6.86
C ILE A 93 9.71 -0.59 -7.64
N GLU A 94 8.68 -0.13 -6.94
CA GLU A 94 7.48 0.45 -7.55
C GLU A 94 7.08 1.71 -6.79
N SER A 95 7.35 2.89 -7.38
CA SER A 95 7.04 4.17 -6.75
C SER A 95 5.54 4.45 -6.71
N LEU A 96 4.76 3.88 -7.65
CA LEU A 96 3.30 3.86 -7.63
C LEU A 96 2.78 2.63 -6.87
N PHE A 97 3.40 2.35 -5.72
CA PHE A 97 3.15 1.12 -4.98
C PHE A 97 1.68 0.95 -4.60
N ARG A 98 1.33 -0.31 -4.38
CA ARG A 98 0.10 -0.75 -3.75
C ARG A 98 0.46 -1.71 -2.63
N CYS A 99 -0.06 -1.48 -1.44
CA CYS A 99 0.10 -2.37 -0.31
C CYS A 99 -1.17 -2.48 0.53
N ILE A 100 -1.29 -3.58 1.26
CA ILE A 100 -2.40 -3.84 2.17
C ILE A 100 -1.89 -4.12 3.58
N ILE A 101 -2.74 -3.79 4.55
CA ILE A 101 -2.55 -4.12 5.96
C ILE A 101 -3.52 -5.25 6.29
N LEU A 102 -2.98 -6.45 6.48
CA LEU A 102 -3.75 -7.68 6.62
C LEU A 102 -3.57 -8.26 8.02
N PRO A 103 -4.66 -8.58 8.75
CA PRO A 103 -4.54 -9.33 9.99
C PRO A 103 -3.88 -10.69 9.77
N LYS A 104 -2.96 -11.08 10.66
CA LYS A 104 -2.22 -12.34 10.57
C LYS A 104 -3.16 -13.54 10.47
N GLY A 105 -2.85 -14.44 9.54
CA GLY A 105 -3.56 -15.70 9.36
C GLY A 105 -4.87 -15.60 8.57
N LEU A 106 -5.24 -14.42 8.09
CA LEU A 106 -6.42 -14.24 7.23
C LEU A 106 -6.05 -14.22 5.74
N ASP A 107 -7.05 -14.46 4.89
CA ASP A 107 -6.95 -14.31 3.44
C ASP A 107 -6.95 -12.82 3.05
N ILE A 108 -6.30 -12.48 1.93
CA ILE A 108 -6.07 -11.10 1.45
C ILE A 108 -7.35 -10.28 1.35
N VAL A 109 -8.50 -10.92 1.08
CA VAL A 109 -9.81 -10.24 1.00
C VAL A 109 -10.25 -9.58 2.32
N HIS A 110 -9.69 -10.03 3.45
CA HIS A 110 -9.96 -9.53 4.80
C HIS A 110 -8.98 -8.43 5.26
N PHE A 111 -8.28 -7.77 4.33
CA PHE A 111 -7.43 -6.64 4.68
C PHE A 111 -8.23 -5.54 5.40
N ASN A 112 -7.55 -4.78 6.27
CA ASN A 112 -8.12 -3.63 6.98
C ASN A 112 -7.96 -2.33 6.18
N TYR A 113 -6.77 -2.14 5.61
CA TYR A 113 -6.42 -0.98 4.80
C TYR A 113 -5.79 -1.41 3.48
N LEU A 114 -6.13 -0.69 2.42
CA LEU A 114 -5.41 -0.68 1.15
C LEU A 114 -4.82 0.73 0.99
N ILE A 115 -3.52 0.79 0.71
CA ILE A 115 -2.74 2.01 0.61
C ILE A 115 -2.05 2.01 -0.74
N TYR A 116 -2.19 3.07 -1.52
CA TYR A 116 -1.61 3.14 -2.85
C TYR A 116 -1.40 4.56 -3.33
N ILE A 117 -0.51 4.72 -4.31
CA ILE A 117 -0.28 6.01 -4.96
C ILE A 117 -1.00 6.05 -6.30
N ILE A 118 -1.63 7.18 -6.61
CA ILE A 118 -2.07 7.55 -7.96
C ILE A 118 -1.42 8.87 -8.37
N GLU A 119 -1.38 9.14 -9.66
CA GLU A 119 -1.01 10.46 -10.19
C GLU A 119 -2.26 11.29 -10.44
N ASP A 120 -2.25 12.54 -9.96
CA ASP A 120 -3.22 13.58 -10.29
C ASP A 120 -2.47 14.80 -10.88
N TYR A 121 -3.21 15.82 -11.32
CA TYR A 121 -2.66 17.05 -11.88
C TYR A 121 -1.68 17.78 -10.93
N GLU A 122 -1.90 17.71 -9.62
CA GLU A 122 -1.00 18.29 -8.61
C GLU A 122 0.15 17.33 -8.20
N GLY A 123 0.27 16.17 -8.86
CA GLY A 123 1.27 15.14 -8.61
C GLY A 123 0.72 13.91 -7.87
N PRO A 124 1.61 13.11 -7.25
CA PRO A 124 1.24 11.92 -6.49
C PRO A 124 0.26 12.20 -5.36
N VAL A 125 -0.74 11.33 -5.24
CA VAL A 125 -1.76 11.31 -4.17
C VAL A 125 -1.68 9.96 -3.47
N LEU A 126 -1.54 9.96 -2.14
CA LEU A 126 -1.69 8.75 -1.35
C LEU A 126 -3.17 8.49 -1.09
N CYS A 127 -3.66 7.40 -1.66
CA CYS A 127 -5.00 6.89 -1.49
C CYS A 127 -5.02 5.86 -0.36
N VAL A 128 -5.95 6.03 0.57
CA VAL A 128 -6.18 5.10 1.69
C VAL A 128 -7.62 4.65 1.65
N TYR A 129 -7.84 3.39 1.30
CA TYR A 129 -9.12 2.72 1.43
C TYR A 129 -9.18 1.98 2.76
N ASP A 130 -10.09 2.41 3.64
CA ASP A 130 -10.27 1.92 5.00
C ASP A 130 -11.56 1.11 5.11
N LYS A 131 -11.44 -0.21 5.26
CA LYS A 131 -12.58 -1.12 5.48
C LYS A 131 -13.12 -1.07 6.91
N THR A 132 -12.33 -0.53 7.84
CA THR A 132 -12.61 -0.55 9.27
C THR A 132 -13.22 0.74 9.80
N ASN A 133 -13.19 1.82 9.01
CA ASN A 133 -13.56 3.19 9.40
C ASN A 133 -12.80 3.73 10.62
N ASN A 134 -11.55 3.29 10.82
CA ASN A 134 -10.71 3.75 11.92
C ASN A 134 -9.58 4.70 11.48
N PHE A 135 -9.48 5.04 10.19
CA PHE A 135 -8.38 5.87 9.68
C PHE A 135 -8.30 7.20 10.44
N ASN A 136 -9.37 7.98 10.49
CA ASN A 136 -9.37 9.31 11.13
C ASN A 136 -9.09 9.27 12.63
N ASP A 137 -9.58 8.24 13.33
CA ASP A 137 -9.51 8.18 14.80
C ASP A 137 -8.24 7.48 15.29
N LYS A 138 -7.68 6.55 14.51
CA LYS A 138 -6.56 5.68 14.95
C LYS A 138 -5.29 5.82 14.14
N VAL A 139 -5.39 6.11 12.84
CA VAL A 139 -4.22 6.14 11.95
C VAL A 139 -3.78 7.58 11.70
N LEU A 140 -4.71 8.45 11.32
CA LEU A 140 -4.44 9.84 10.98
C LEU A 140 -3.63 10.57 12.08
N PRO A 141 -3.97 10.46 13.38
CA PRO A 141 -3.19 11.12 14.43
C PRO A 141 -1.74 10.63 14.51
N LYS A 142 -1.47 9.38 14.11
CA LYS A 142 -0.11 8.80 14.10
C LYS A 142 0.71 9.24 12.90
N ILE A 143 0.06 9.42 11.75
CA ILE A 143 0.75 9.79 10.52
C ILE A 143 0.90 11.30 10.34
N GLN A 144 0.08 12.11 11.02
CA GLN A 144 0.08 13.57 10.94
C GLN A 144 1.48 14.21 11.02
N PRO A 145 2.41 13.76 11.90
CA PRO A 145 3.75 14.34 11.98
C PRO A 145 4.59 14.17 10.70
N TYR A 146 4.27 13.19 9.86
CA TYR A 146 4.98 12.85 8.62
C TYR A 146 4.34 13.46 7.37
N LEU A 147 3.21 14.15 7.51
CA LEU A 147 2.44 14.64 6.37
C LEU A 147 2.86 16.05 5.90
N GLY A 148 3.61 16.79 6.71
CA GLY A 148 3.99 18.17 6.38
C GLY A 148 2.78 19.04 5.97
N ASP A 149 2.87 19.64 4.78
CA ASP A 149 1.83 20.51 4.19
C ASP A 149 0.80 19.76 3.32
N CYS A 150 0.76 18.43 3.39
CA CYS A 150 -0.23 17.63 2.67
C CYS A 150 -1.66 18.01 3.06
N ARG A 151 -2.59 17.84 2.11
CA ARG A 151 -4.03 18.06 2.35
C ARG A 151 -4.75 16.73 2.35
N ILE A 152 -5.68 16.57 3.29
CA ILE A 152 -6.49 15.36 3.40
C ILE A 152 -7.91 15.68 2.96
N SER A 153 -8.42 14.92 2.00
CA SER A 153 -9.83 14.95 1.60
C SER A 153 -10.44 13.56 1.78
N LYS A 154 -11.77 13.52 1.97
CA LYS A 154 -12.52 12.29 2.18
C LYS A 154 -13.59 12.16 1.10
N SER A 155 -13.75 10.97 0.54
CA SER A 155 -14.95 10.59 -0.19
C SER A 155 -15.85 9.78 0.74
N ILE A 156 -17.12 10.17 0.81
CA ILE A 156 -18.16 9.51 1.61
C ILE A 156 -18.88 8.50 0.72
#